data_AF-A0A534RHQ0-F1
#
_entry.id   AF-A0A534RHQ0-F1
#
_cell.length_a   1.000
_cell.length_b   1.000
_cell.length_c   1.000
_cell.angle_alpha   90.00
_cell.angle_beta   90.00
_cell.angle_gamma   90.00
#
_symmetry.space_group_name_H-M   'P 1'
#
loop_
_entity.id
_entity.type
_entity.pdbx_description
1 polymer ?
#
loop_
_entity_poly.entity_id
_entity_poly.type
_entity_poly.pdbx_seq_one_letter_code
_entity_poly.pdbx_strand_id
1 'polypeptide(L)'
;MVGPGGTSVKAALAFVLLAGCFWRSYGRAVATHVEVLLGMARKGVDLVANGRLTAESMPELTYPLERAQAFAETARTRAAGRPPGSLLAFEALLVRYRSFLDTLDRVRRQQSGAAAGRTLQAPLATVEAAGEAVRVSLRSEGRIR
;
A
#
# COMPACT_ATOMS: atom_id res chain seq x y z
N MET A 1 46.89 22.39 -14.75
CA MET A 1 45.54 22.01 -15.23
C MET A 1 45.18 20.64 -14.66
N VAL A 2 44.31 20.59 -13.65
CA VAL A 2 43.69 19.34 -13.17
C VAL A 2 42.19 19.65 -13.09
N GLY A 3 41.42 19.08 -14.02
CA GLY A 3 40.01 19.44 -14.23
C GLY A 3 39.05 18.90 -13.15
N PRO A 4 37.88 19.53 -12.94
CA PRO A 4 36.90 19.16 -11.93
C PRO A 4 35.97 18.00 -12.38
N GLY A 5 36.52 16.96 -13.04
CA GLY A 5 35.73 15.89 -13.67
C GLY A 5 35.38 14.68 -12.79
N GLY A 6 36.07 14.50 -11.65
CA GLY A 6 36.02 13.24 -10.90
C GLY A 6 34.89 13.10 -9.87
N THR A 7 34.44 14.20 -9.28
CA THR A 7 33.47 14.19 -8.17
C THR A 7 32.04 14.02 -8.68
N SER A 8 31.71 14.65 -9.80
CA SER A 8 30.36 14.62 -10.39
C SER A 8 30.00 13.24 -10.96
N VAL A 9 30.97 12.55 -11.59
CA VAL A 9 30.79 11.20 -12.14
C VAL A 9 30.62 10.16 -11.03
N LYS A 10 31.41 10.24 -9.95
CA LYS A 10 31.29 9.34 -8.80
C LYS A 10 29.96 9.55 -8.05
N ALA A 11 29.55 10.79 -7.88
CA ALA A 11 28.24 11.12 -7.28
C ALA A 11 27.08 10.62 -8.15
N ALA A 12 27.15 10.84 -9.47
CA ALA A 12 26.15 10.33 -10.42
C ALA A 12 26.07 8.80 -10.43
N LEU A 13 27.22 8.11 -10.41
CA LEU A 13 27.28 6.65 -10.37
C LEU A 13 26.71 6.08 -9.07
N ALA A 14 27.03 6.69 -7.92
CA ALA A 14 26.44 6.31 -6.64
C ALA A 14 24.91 6.52 -6.62
N PHE A 15 24.41 7.59 -7.24
CA PHE A 15 22.98 7.86 -7.36
C PHE A 15 22.27 6.83 -8.24
N VAL A 16 22.88 6.45 -9.38
CA VAL A 16 22.35 5.42 -10.29
C VAL A 16 22.29 4.05 -9.60
N LEU A 17 23.33 3.69 -8.84
CA LEU A 17 23.36 2.42 -8.09
C LEU A 17 22.32 2.38 -6.96
N LEU A 18 22.18 3.45 -6.19
CA LEU A 18 21.19 3.53 -5.11
C LEU A 18 19.75 3.56 -5.64
N ALA A 19 19.49 4.29 -6.73
CA ALA A 19 18.20 4.29 -7.40
C ALA A 19 17.88 2.90 -7.99
N GLY A 20 18.85 2.24 -8.62
CA GLY A 20 18.70 0.89 -9.16
C GLY A 20 18.41 -0.18 -8.10
N CYS A 21 19.05 -0.09 -6.93
CA CYS A 21 18.82 -1.02 -5.82
C CYS A 21 17.39 -0.91 -5.25
N PHE A 22 16.85 0.30 -5.12
CA PHE A 22 15.47 0.50 -4.66
C PHE A 22 14.47 -0.14 -5.64
N TRP A 23 14.60 0.14 -6.94
CA TRP A 23 13.67 -0.40 -7.94
C TRP A 23 13.76 -1.92 -8.12
N ARG A 24 14.91 -2.51 -7.79
CA ARG A 24 15.10 -3.97 -7.79
C ARG A 24 14.32 -4.67 -6.68
N SER A 25 14.16 -4.05 -5.50
CA SER A 25 13.36 -4.61 -4.39
C SER A 25 11.93 -4.09 -4.35
N TYR A 26 11.63 -2.99 -5.05
CA TYR A 26 10.34 -2.31 -5.07
C TYR A 26 9.16 -3.25 -5.31
N GLY A 27 9.23 -4.13 -6.32
CA GLY A 27 8.12 -5.02 -6.66
C GLY A 27 7.72 -5.93 -5.51
N ARG A 28 8.71 -6.52 -4.84
CA ARG A 28 8.50 -7.37 -3.67
C ARG A 28 7.96 -6.57 -2.49
N ALA A 29 8.51 -5.39 -2.23
CA ALA A 29 8.06 -4.52 -1.14
C ALA A 29 6.59 -4.10 -1.30
N VAL A 30 6.19 -3.69 -2.52
CA VAL A 30 4.78 -3.37 -2.81
C VAL A 30 3.88 -4.58 -2.63
N ALA A 31 4.28 -5.75 -3.15
CA ALA A 31 3.51 -6.98 -2.97
C ALA A 31 3.27 -7.30 -1.48
N THR A 32 4.30 -7.16 -0.64
CA THR A 32 4.16 -7.32 0.82
C THR A 32 3.20 -6.30 1.42
N HIS A 33 3.28 -5.01 1.04
CA HIS A 33 2.31 -4.03 1.53
C HIS A 33 0.88 -4.37 1.13
N VAL A 34 0.67 -4.82 -0.12
CA VAL A 34 -0.66 -5.26 -0.59
C VAL A 34 -1.15 -6.43 0.27
N GLU A 35 -0.33 -7.46 0.47
CA GLU A 35 -0.70 -8.63 1.29
C GLU A 35 -1.10 -8.26 2.71
N VAL A 36 -0.31 -7.40 3.36
CA VAL A 36 -0.58 -6.94 4.72
C VAL A 36 -1.88 -6.14 4.76
N LEU A 37 -2.10 -5.19 3.85
CA LEU A 37 -3.32 -4.38 3.83
C LEU A 37 -4.57 -5.23 3.58
N LEU A 38 -4.52 -6.18 2.64
CA LEU A 38 -5.64 -7.09 2.38
C LEU A 38 -5.90 -8.01 3.58
N GLY A 39 -4.85 -8.50 4.24
CA GLY A 39 -4.97 -9.27 5.48
C GLY A 39 -5.65 -8.50 6.59
N MET A 40 -5.26 -7.23 6.78
CA MET A 40 -5.84 -6.36 7.80
C MET A 40 -7.29 -5.95 7.47
N ALA A 41 -7.62 -5.77 6.20
CA ALA A 41 -9.01 -5.51 5.77
C ALA A 41 -9.92 -6.69 6.13
N ARG A 42 -9.52 -7.92 5.79
CA ARG A 42 -10.28 -9.13 6.14
C ARG A 42 -10.39 -9.31 7.65
N LYS A 43 -9.27 -9.17 8.39
CA LYS A 43 -9.27 -9.19 9.85
C LYS A 43 -10.25 -8.16 10.43
N GLY A 44 -10.28 -6.95 9.89
CA GLY A 44 -11.22 -5.91 10.31
C GLY A 44 -12.68 -6.34 10.15
N VAL A 45 -13.05 -6.88 8.99
CA VAL A 45 -14.41 -7.40 8.75
C VAL A 45 -14.74 -8.52 9.74
N ASP A 46 -13.83 -9.47 9.96
CA ASP A 46 -14.03 -10.57 10.89
C ASP A 46 -14.22 -10.06 12.33
N LEU A 47 -13.41 -9.09 12.77
CA LEU A 47 -13.55 -8.50 14.11
C LEU A 47 -14.90 -7.79 14.27
N VAL A 48 -15.38 -7.07 13.26
CA VAL A 48 -16.70 -6.42 13.29
C VAL A 48 -17.82 -7.46 13.33
N ALA A 49 -17.76 -8.45 12.44
CA ALA A 49 -18.77 -9.49 12.34
C ALA A 49 -18.91 -10.31 13.63
N ASN A 50 -17.82 -10.45 14.39
CA ASN A 50 -17.82 -11.14 15.68
C ASN A 50 -18.00 -10.21 16.90
N GLY A 51 -18.25 -8.92 16.70
CA GLY A 51 -18.42 -7.96 17.79
C GLY A 51 -17.15 -7.73 18.64
N ARG A 52 -15.97 -8.00 18.06
CA ARG A 52 -14.67 -7.93 18.72
C ARG A 52 -13.86 -6.69 18.34
N LEU A 53 -14.30 -5.91 17.35
CA LEU A 53 -13.61 -4.70 16.95
C LEU A 53 -13.93 -3.55 17.91
N THR A 54 -12.90 -3.09 18.62
CA THR A 54 -13.02 -1.94 19.54
C THR A 54 -12.31 -0.71 19.01
N ALA A 55 -12.44 0.43 19.68
CA ALA A 55 -11.71 1.65 19.32
C ALA A 55 -10.19 1.46 19.45
N GLU A 56 -9.75 0.70 20.46
CA GLU A 56 -8.35 0.34 20.73
C GLU A 56 -7.76 -0.59 19.67
N SER A 57 -8.61 -1.28 18.89
CA SER A 57 -8.19 -2.11 17.76
C SER A 57 -7.86 -1.27 16.52
N MET A 58 -8.38 -0.03 16.40
CA MET A 58 -8.24 0.79 15.20
C MET A 58 -6.80 1.17 14.87
N PRO A 59 -5.93 1.56 15.82
CA PRO A 59 -4.52 1.82 15.54
C PRO A 59 -3.80 0.64 14.89
N GLU A 60 -4.17 -0.60 15.27
CA GLU A 60 -3.59 -1.81 14.65
C GLU A 60 -3.92 -1.89 13.15
N LEU A 61 -5.15 -1.53 12.77
CA LEU A 61 -5.60 -1.53 11.38
C LEU A 61 -5.06 -0.34 10.58
N THR A 62 -4.80 0.79 11.24
CA THR A 62 -4.32 2.04 10.63
C THR A 62 -2.80 2.05 10.43
N TYR A 63 -2.03 1.47 11.35
CA TYR A 63 -0.56 1.55 11.30
C TYR A 63 0.05 1.00 9.99
N PRO A 64 -0.36 -0.16 9.45
CA PRO A 64 0.14 -0.64 8.17
C PRO A 64 -0.12 0.31 7.00
N LEU A 65 -1.25 1.03 7.03
CA LEU A 65 -1.57 2.06 6.04
C LEU A 65 -0.60 3.24 6.12
N GLU A 66 -0.27 3.73 7.31
CA GLU A 66 0.71 4.80 7.49
C GLU A 66 2.10 4.39 6.96
N ARG A 67 2.51 3.15 7.25
CA ARG A 67 3.77 2.59 6.74
C ARG A 67 3.78 2.48 5.22
N ALA A 68 2.67 2.04 4.63
CA ALA A 68 2.50 1.93 3.19
C ALA A 68 2.49 3.31 2.50
N GLN A 69 1.90 4.34 3.14
CA GLN A 69 1.91 5.72 2.63
C GLN A 69 3.32 6.32 2.64
N ALA A 70 4.06 6.14 3.74
CA ALA A 70 5.45 6.59 3.82
C ALA A 70 6.33 5.95 2.73
N PHE A 71 6.10 4.66 2.44
CA PHE A 71 6.73 3.97 1.32
C PHE A 71 6.33 4.57 -0.04
N ALA A 72 5.03 4.79 -0.27
CA ALA A 72 4.52 5.35 -1.53
C ALA A 72 5.08 6.75 -1.80
N GLU A 73 5.11 7.63 -0.80
CA GLU A 73 5.68 8.97 -0.91
C GLU A 73 7.18 8.92 -1.28
N THR A 74 7.91 8.01 -0.64
CA THR A 74 9.31 7.76 -0.93
C THR A 74 9.51 7.27 -2.38
N ALA A 75 8.65 6.35 -2.85
CA ALA A 75 8.68 5.85 -4.21
C ALA A 75 8.31 6.94 -5.23
N ARG A 76 7.35 7.81 -4.87
CA ARG A 76 6.90 8.94 -5.69
C ARG A 76 8.00 9.96 -5.91
N THR A 77 8.69 10.34 -4.84
CA THR A 77 9.87 11.21 -4.91
C THR A 77 10.96 10.59 -5.80
N ARG A 78 11.22 9.29 -5.67
CA ARG A 78 12.23 8.57 -6.48
C ARG A 78 11.83 8.40 -7.94
N ALA A 79 10.55 8.46 -8.27
CA ALA A 79 10.07 8.32 -9.64
C ALA A 79 10.34 9.57 -10.50
N ALA A 80 10.79 10.69 -9.91
CA ALA A 80 11.17 11.91 -10.62
C ALA A 80 10.13 12.38 -11.67
N GLY A 81 8.84 12.30 -11.32
CA GLY A 81 7.73 12.70 -12.19
C GLY A 81 7.25 11.64 -13.20
N ARG A 82 7.86 10.46 -13.25
CA ARG A 82 7.43 9.33 -14.09
C ARG A 82 7.15 8.08 -13.26
N PRO A 83 6.08 8.07 -12.44
CA PRO A 83 5.72 6.92 -11.62
C PRO A 83 5.37 5.71 -12.49
N PRO A 84 5.83 4.49 -12.13
CA PRO A 84 5.36 3.27 -12.77
C PRO A 84 3.86 3.07 -12.51
N GLY A 85 3.18 2.32 -13.39
CA GLY A 85 1.75 2.04 -13.25
C GLY A 85 1.40 1.36 -11.93
N SER A 86 2.28 0.46 -11.46
CA SER A 86 2.12 -0.20 -10.17
C SER A 86 2.15 0.76 -8.98
N LEU A 87 2.87 1.89 -9.07
CA LEU A 87 2.88 2.90 -8.01
C LEU A 87 1.55 3.66 -7.98
N LEU A 88 1.02 4.03 -9.14
CA LEU A 88 -0.29 4.69 -9.24
C LEU A 88 -1.41 3.77 -8.73
N ALA A 89 -1.39 2.49 -9.12
CA ALA A 89 -2.33 1.50 -8.61
C ALA A 89 -2.19 1.33 -7.09
N PHE A 90 -0.96 1.34 -6.57
CA PHE A 90 -0.71 1.21 -5.14
C PHE A 90 -1.23 2.42 -4.37
N GLU A 91 -0.97 3.65 -4.83
CA GLU A 91 -1.54 4.87 -4.27
C GLU A 91 -3.09 4.81 -4.23
N ALA A 92 -3.72 4.32 -5.30
CA ALA A 92 -5.16 4.11 -5.35
C ALA A 92 -5.65 3.09 -4.30
N LEU A 93 -4.94 1.98 -4.10
CA LEU A 93 -5.23 1.02 -3.02
C LEU A 93 -5.18 1.71 -1.64
N LEU A 94 -4.20 2.56 -1.36
CA LEU A 94 -4.09 3.25 -0.07
C LEU A 94 -5.29 4.16 0.20
N VAL A 95 -5.81 4.84 -0.83
CA VAL A 95 -7.03 5.64 -0.73
C VAL A 95 -8.24 4.76 -0.43
N ARG A 96 -8.39 3.63 -1.14
CA ARG A 96 -9.50 2.69 -0.90
C ARG A 96 -9.45 2.05 0.48
N TYR A 97 -8.26 1.65 0.93
CA TYR A 97 -8.09 1.08 2.26
C TYR A 97 -8.43 2.10 3.37
N ARG A 98 -8.06 3.37 3.21
CA ARG A 98 -8.46 4.42 4.17
C ARG A 98 -9.96 4.60 4.24
N SER A 99 -10.63 4.72 3.08
CA SER A 99 -12.09 4.81 3.02
C SER A 99 -12.78 3.56 3.60
N PHE A 100 -12.16 2.39 3.44
CA PHE A 100 -12.60 1.17 4.11
C PHE A 100 -12.49 1.27 5.63
N LEU A 101 -11.38 1.76 6.18
CA LEU A 101 -11.24 1.97 7.63
C LEU A 101 -12.30 2.92 8.18
N ASP A 102 -12.61 4.01 7.48
CA ASP A 102 -13.66 4.95 7.87
C ASP A 102 -15.04 4.29 7.87
N THR A 103 -15.30 3.43 6.88
CA THR A 103 -16.55 2.67 6.78
C THR A 103 -16.64 1.63 7.90
N LEU A 104 -15.54 0.94 8.16
CA LEU A 104 -15.43 -0.07 9.21
C LEU A 104 -15.63 0.54 10.60
N ASP A 105 -15.02 1.70 10.89
CA ASP A 105 -15.20 2.44 12.14
C ASP A 105 -16.65 2.93 12.32
N ARG A 106 -17.32 3.31 11.23
CA ARG A 106 -18.74 3.68 11.26
C ARG A 106 -19.63 2.47 11.53
N VAL A 107 -19.42 1.38 10.79
CA VAL A 107 -20.25 0.17 10.88
C VAL A 107 -20.15 -0.43 12.28
N ARG A 108 -18.94 -0.53 12.87
CA ARG A 108 -18.79 -1.08 14.23
C ARG A 108 -19.57 -0.31 15.30
N ARG A 109 -19.88 0.97 15.08
CA ARG A 109 -20.65 1.82 16.00
C ARG A 109 -22.15 1.69 15.81
N GLN A 110 -22.59 1.21 14.64
CA GLN A 110 -24.00 1.21 14.23
C GLN A 110 -24.62 -0.19 14.20
N GLN A 111 -23.80 -1.20 13.92
CA GLN A 111 -24.25 -2.57 13.67
C GLN A 111 -23.31 -3.57 14.35
N SER A 112 -23.82 -4.77 14.61
CA SER A 112 -23.03 -5.89 15.12
C SER A 112 -23.41 -7.19 14.41
N GLY A 113 -22.59 -8.23 14.59
CA GLY A 113 -22.90 -9.56 14.11
C GLY A 113 -22.89 -9.68 12.58
N ALA A 114 -23.65 -10.66 12.08
CA ALA A 114 -23.73 -10.96 10.66
C ALA A 114 -24.24 -9.80 9.78
N ALA A 115 -25.06 -8.88 10.34
CA ALA A 115 -25.53 -7.71 9.61
C ALA A 115 -24.38 -6.75 9.28
N ALA A 116 -23.52 -6.47 10.27
CA ALA A 116 -22.33 -5.66 10.09
C ALA A 116 -21.36 -6.31 9.09
N GLY A 117 -21.16 -7.63 9.19
CA GLY A 117 -20.35 -8.40 8.24
C GLY A 117 -20.84 -8.31 6.79
N ARG A 118 -22.16 -8.37 6.56
CA ARG A 118 -22.76 -8.19 5.23
C ARG A 118 -22.56 -6.78 4.68
N THR A 119 -22.75 -5.75 5.51
CA THR A 119 -22.55 -4.35 5.13
C THR A 119 -21.10 -4.09 4.66
N LEU A 120 -20.13 -4.80 5.23
CA LEU A 120 -18.71 -4.63 4.90
C LEU A 120 -18.23 -5.43 3.68
N GLN A 121 -19.04 -6.32 3.10
CA GLN A 121 -18.61 -7.14 1.95
C GLN A 121 -18.27 -6.31 0.72
N ALA A 122 -19.12 -5.37 0.33
CA ALA A 122 -18.86 -4.53 -0.84
C ALA A 122 -17.64 -3.59 -0.63
N PRO A 123 -17.48 -2.92 0.54
CA PRO A 123 -16.24 -2.21 0.87
C PRO A 123 -15.00 -3.10 0.81
N LEU A 124 -15.04 -4.31 1.38
CA LEU A 124 -13.92 -5.25 1.35
C LEU A 124 -13.56 -5.65 -0.09
N ALA A 125 -14.54 -6.03 -0.90
CA ALA A 125 -14.34 -6.39 -2.31
C ALA A 125 -13.71 -5.24 -3.12
N THR A 126 -14.05 -3.98 -2.80
CA THR A 126 -13.44 -2.81 -3.43
C THR A 126 -11.94 -2.70 -3.12
N VAL A 127 -11.54 -2.99 -1.88
CA VAL A 127 -10.14 -3.00 -1.47
C VAL A 127 -9.39 -4.18 -2.11
N GLU A 128 -10.00 -5.37 -2.13
CA GLU A 128 -9.41 -6.56 -2.75
C GLU A 128 -9.20 -6.39 -4.26
N ALA A 129 -10.19 -5.82 -4.96
CA ALA A 129 -10.06 -5.48 -6.39
C ALA A 129 -8.92 -4.46 -6.64
N ALA A 130 -8.77 -3.45 -5.78
CA ALA A 130 -7.66 -2.51 -5.87
C ALA A 130 -6.31 -3.21 -5.62
N GLY A 131 -6.25 -4.14 -4.66
CA GLY A 131 -5.06 -4.96 -4.40
C GLY A 131 -4.68 -5.83 -5.60
N GLU A 132 -5.65 -6.43 -6.29
CA GLU A 132 -5.38 -7.20 -7.50
C GLU A 132 -4.92 -6.30 -8.65
N ALA A 133 -5.46 -5.10 -8.81
CA ALA A 133 -4.98 -4.14 -9.81
C ALA A 133 -3.49 -3.79 -9.62
N VAL A 134 -3.02 -3.70 -8.38
CA VAL A 134 -1.58 -3.53 -8.08
C VAL A 134 -0.78 -4.74 -8.55
N ARG A 135 -1.24 -5.96 -8.25
CA ARG A 135 -0.56 -7.21 -8.64
C ARG A 135 -0.49 -7.36 -10.16
N VAL A 136 -1.59 -7.08 -10.87
CA VAL A 136 -1.63 -7.05 -12.34
C VAL A 136 -0.60 -6.07 -12.88
N SER A 137 -0.55 -4.86 -12.32
CA SER A 137 0.41 -3.84 -12.74
C SER A 137 1.87 -4.30 -12.51
N LEU A 138 2.17 -4.84 -11.32
CA LEU A 138 3.50 -5.39 -11.01
C LEU A 138 3.92 -6.53 -11.96
N ARG A 139 2.99 -7.41 -12.33
CA ARG A 139 3.24 -8.49 -13.30
C ARG A 139 3.48 -7.94 -14.71
N SER A 140 2.68 -6.96 -15.15
CA SER A 140 2.86 -6.31 -16.46
C SER A 140 4.21 -5.59 -16.58
N GLU A 141 4.76 -5.11 -15.46
CA GLU A 141 6.08 -4.49 -15.37
C GLU A 141 7.23 -5.50 -15.16
N GLY A 142 6.95 -6.80 -15.10
CA GLY A 142 7.95 -7.85 -14.87
C GLY A 142 8.59 -7.82 -13.48
N ARG A 143 7.95 -7.18 -12.50
CA ARG A 143 8.49 -6.98 -11.14
C ARG A 143 8.19 -8.12 -10.18
N ILE A 144 7.15 -8.90 -10.48
CA ILE A 144 6.79 -10.16 -9.83
C ILE A 144 6.37 -11.16 -10.90
N ARG A 145 6.43 -12.45 -10.57
CA ARG A 145 5.95 -13.54 -11.45
C ARG A 145 4.47 -13.79 -11.22
#